data_AF-A0A0S8DS61-F1
#
_entry.id   AF-A0A0S8DS61-F1
#
_cell.length_a   1.000
_cell.length_b   1.000
_cell.length_c   1.000
_cell.angle_alpha   90.00
_cell.angle_beta   90.00
_cell.angle_gamma   90.00
#
_symmetry.space_group_name_H-M   'P 1'
#
loop_
_entity.id
_entity.type
_entity.pdbx_description
1 polymer ?
#
loop_
_entity_poly.entity_id
_entity_poly.type
_entity_poly.pdbx_seq_one_letter_code
_entity_poly.pdbx_strand_id
1 'polypeptide(L)' 'MQHAYSIPHDSDDVRVERVVEALCATGCNAVRASIAALEAGLPVPGTEQLDPMERRQVLNDLRAIMAVYDR' A
#
# COMPACT_ATOMS: atom_id res chain seq x y z
N MET A 1 -16.64 17.90 -21.32
CA MET A 1 -17.39 17.23 -20.24
C MET A 1 -16.82 15.81 -20.19
N GLN A 2 -15.90 15.43 -19.31
CA GLN A 2 -15.80 15.71 -17.87
C GLN A 2 -14.34 15.95 -17.43
N HIS A 3 -14.23 16.95 -16.54
CA HIS A 3 -13.27 17.21 -15.47
C HIS A 3 -11.87 16.57 -15.45
N ALA A 4 -10.89 17.47 -15.52
CA ALA A 4 -9.58 17.46 -14.88
C ALA A 4 -9.41 16.45 -13.73
N TYR A 5 -8.45 15.54 -13.90
CA TYR A 5 -7.67 15.02 -12.78
C TYR A 5 -6.27 15.66 -12.87
N SER A 6 -6.18 16.91 -12.41
CA SER A 6 -4.91 17.46 -11.97
C SER A 6 -4.60 16.82 -10.61
N ILE A 7 -3.73 15.83 -10.59
CA ILE A 7 -2.90 15.56 -9.41
C ILE A 7 -1.45 15.60 -9.90
N PRO A 8 -0.62 16.54 -9.43
CA PRO A 8 0.82 16.46 -9.64
C PRO A 8 1.32 15.23 -8.87
N HIS A 9 1.56 14.11 -9.56
CA HIS A 9 2.16 12.91 -8.98
C HIS A 9 3.62 13.21 -8.65
N ASP A 10 3.86 13.62 -7.41
CA ASP A 10 5.17 13.54 -6.78
C ASP A 10 5.58 12.05 -6.73
N SER A 11 6.82 11.72 -7.04
CA SER A 11 7.25 10.36 -7.43
C SER A 11 7.16 9.29 -6.32
N ASP A 12 6.72 9.67 -5.12
CA ASP A 12 6.51 8.83 -3.94
C ASP A 12 5.21 8.02 -4.01
N ASP A 13 4.08 8.66 -4.36
CA ASP A 13 2.75 8.02 -4.35
C ASP A 13 2.68 6.82 -5.30
N VAL A 14 3.31 6.93 -6.48
CA VAL A 14 3.37 5.84 -7.47
C VAL A 14 4.06 4.59 -6.90
N ARG A 15 5.04 4.75 -6.01
CA ARG A 15 5.76 3.61 -5.40
C ARG A 15 4.91 2.93 -4.35
N VAL A 16 4.25 3.72 -3.49
CA VAL A 16 3.28 3.24 -2.51
C VAL A 16 2.16 2.46 -3.20
N GLU A 17 1.51 3.05 -4.21
CA GLU A 17 0.41 2.43 -4.96
C GLU A 17 0.83 1.11 -5.60
N ARG A 18 1.99 1.06 -6.27
CA ARG A 18 2.48 -0.18 -6.89
C ARG A 18 2.73 -1.30 -5.89
N VAL A 19 3.25 -0.97 -4.70
CA VAL A 19 3.48 -1.97 -3.65
C VAL A 19 2.15 -2.47 -3.12
N VAL A 20 1.18 -1.59 -2.91
CA VAL A 20 -0.18 -1.95 -2.49
C VAL A 20 -0.83 -2.88 -3.54
N GLU A 21 -0.77 -2.52 -4.82
CA GLU A 21 -1.30 -3.33 -5.91
C GLU A 21 -0.61 -4.70 -6.01
N ALA A 22 0.72 -4.74 -5.93
CA ALA A 22 1.49 -5.99 -5.96
C ALA A 22 1.12 -6.90 -4.80
N LEU A 23 0.97 -6.35 -3.59
CA LEU A 23 0.53 -7.09 -2.42
C LEU A 23 -0.92 -7.58 -2.59
N CYS A 24 -1.84 -6.74 -3.05
CA CYS A 24 -3.22 -7.13 -3.34
C CYS A 24 -3.29 -8.25 -4.40
N ALA A 25 -2.43 -8.23 -5.41
CA ALA A 25 -2.38 -9.26 -6.44
C ALA A 25 -1.92 -10.64 -5.92
N THR A 26 -1.15 -10.68 -4.82
CA THR A 26 -0.77 -11.95 -4.16
C THR A 26 -1.91 -12.60 -3.37
N GLY A 27 -2.99 -11.86 -3.11
CA GLY A 27 -4.20 -12.36 -2.45
C GLY A 27 -4.34 -11.91 -0.99
N CYS A 28 -5.57 -11.92 -0.49
CA CYS A 28 -5.93 -11.32 0.81
C CYS A 28 -5.15 -11.89 2.01
N ASN A 29 -4.78 -13.17 1.98
CA ASN A 29 -4.03 -13.79 3.08
C ASN A 29 -2.58 -13.28 3.13
N ALA A 30 -1.95 -13.16 1.95
CA ALA A 30 -0.61 -12.59 1.80
C ALA A 30 -0.60 -11.09 2.17
N VAL A 31 -1.62 -10.33 1.77
CA VAL A 31 -1.80 -8.93 2.19
C VAL A 31 -1.85 -8.81 3.72
N ARG A 32 -2.68 -9.62 4.38
CA ARG A 32 -2.77 -9.63 5.86
C ARG A 32 -1.43 -9.97 6.51
N ALA A 33 -0.68 -10.93 5.95
CA ALA A 33 0.66 -11.25 6.43
C ALA A 33 1.64 -10.09 6.25
N SER A 34 1.59 -9.37 5.12
CA SER A 34 2.40 -8.18 4.88
C SER A 34 2.05 -7.03 5.82
N ILE A 35 0.77 -6.79 6.09
CA ILE A 35 0.32 -5.82 7.11
C ILE A 35 0.94 -6.18 8.48
N ALA A 36 0.81 -7.43 8.90
CA ALA A 36 1.34 -7.90 10.18
C ALA A 36 2.87 -7.78 10.25
N ALA A 37 3.57 -8.11 9.16
CA ALA A 37 5.01 -7.95 9.05
C ALA A 37 5.43 -6.48 9.15
N LEU A 38 4.74 -5.58 8.43
CA LEU A 38 5.00 -4.14 8.49
C LEU A 38 4.74 -3.54 9.88
N GLU A 39 3.68 -3.98 10.58
CA GLU A 39 3.38 -3.60 11.97
C GLU A 39 4.44 -4.13 12.95
N ALA A 40 4.95 -5.34 12.73
CA ALA A 40 6.03 -5.93 13.51
C ALA A 40 7.40 -5.31 13.24
N GLY A 41 7.50 -4.36 12.29
CA GLY A 41 8.75 -3.75 11.90
C GLY A 41 9.59 -4.61 10.94
N LEU A 42 9.07 -5.74 10.47
CA LEU A 42 9.75 -6.65 9.57
C LEU A 42 9.85 -6.08 8.15
N PRO A 43 10.91 -6.42 7.41
CA PRO A 43 11.04 -6.04 6.01
C PRO A 43 10.03 -6.82 5.17
N VAL A 44 9.28 -6.11 4.32
CA VAL A 44 8.36 -6.70 3.34
C VAL A 44 8.89 -6.43 1.93
N PRO A 45 8.94 -7.43 1.04
CA PRO A 45 9.43 -7.24 -0.32
C PRO A 45 8.66 -6.12 -1.03
N GLY A 46 9.39 -5.19 -1.63
CA GLY A 46 8.84 -3.98 -2.26
C GLY A 46 8.77 -2.75 -1.34
N THR A 47 8.80 -2.94 -0.02
CA THR A 47 8.84 -1.82 0.95
C THR A 47 10.26 -1.41 1.37
N GLU A 48 11.27 -2.15 0.93
CA GLU A 48 12.69 -1.87 1.21
C GLU A 48 13.19 -0.58 0.53
N GLN A 49 12.54 -0.20 -0.57
CA GLN A 49 12.83 1.02 -1.31
C GLN A 49 11.97 2.22 -0.85
N LEU A 50 11.09 2.00 0.13
CA LEU A 50 10.18 3.00 0.67
C LEU A 50 10.75 3.59 1.94
N ASP A 51 10.57 4.89 2.10
CA ASP A 51 10.86 5.60 3.34
C ASP A 51 9.88 5.19 4.45
N PRO A 52 10.23 5.39 5.74
CA PRO A 52 9.35 5.05 6.86
C PRO A 52 8.01 5.80 6.87
N MET A 53 7.90 6.90 6.11
CA MET A 53 6.63 7.59 5.89
C MET A 53 5.78 6.86 4.83
N GLU A 54 6.34 6.59 3.66
CA GLU A 54 5.72 5.79 2.59
C GLU A 54 5.28 4.41 3.09
N ARG A 55 6.12 3.75 3.89
CA ARG A 55 5.82 2.42 4.43
C ARG A 55 4.61 2.44 5.38
N ARG A 56 4.43 3.53 6.13
CA ARG A 56 3.22 3.74 6.95
C ARG A 56 2.00 4.03 6.08
N GLN A 57 2.18 4.73 4.96
CA GLN A 57 1.11 4.99 4.00
C GLN A 57 0.60 3.68 3.38
N VAL A 58 1.51 2.83 2.86
CA VAL A 58 1.18 1.48 2.35
C VAL A 58 0.40 0.67 3.38
N LEU A 59 0.87 0.67 4.64
CA LEU A 59 0.20 -0.06 5.72
C LEU A 59 -1.23 0.43 5.95
N ASN A 60 -1.42 1.75 5.96
CA ASN A 60 -2.72 2.36 6.19
C ASN A 60 -3.69 2.06 5.02
N ASP A 61 -3.21 2.15 3.79
CA ASP A 61 -4.00 1.89 2.59
C ASP A 61 -4.41 0.42 2.52
N LEU A 62 -3.49 -0.52 2.77
CA LEU A 62 -3.81 -1.94 2.83
C LEU A 62 -4.86 -2.27 3.91
N ARG A 63 -4.75 -1.65 5.10
CA ARG A 63 -5.76 -1.81 6.16
C ARG A 63 -7.12 -1.24 5.75
N ALA A 64 -7.14 -0.07 5.10
CA ALA A 64 -8.36 0.55 4.63
C ALA A 64 -9.05 -0.31 3.55
N ILE A 65 -8.29 -0.83 2.59
CA ILE A 65 -8.78 -1.75 1.57
C ILE A 65 -9.37 -3.01 2.23
N MET A 66 -8.62 -3.65 3.14
CA MET A 66 -9.09 -4.85 3.85
C MET A 66 -10.32 -4.60 4.73
N ALA A 67 -10.49 -3.40 5.29
CA ALA A 67 -11.65 -3.03 6.09
C ALA A 67 -12.94 -2.93 5.25
N VAL A 68 -12.82 -2.64 3.94
CA VAL A 68 -13.97 -2.64 3.02
C VAL A 68 -14.46 -4.06 2.72
N TYR A 69 -13.56 -5.04 2.69
CA TYR A 69 -13.89 -6.45 2.43
C TYR A 69 -14.43 -7.21 3.65
N ASP A 70 -14.44 -6.62 4.85
CA ASP A 70 -15.00 -7.22 6.07
C ASP A 70 -16.52 -7.00 6.22
N ARG A 71 -17.21 -6.64 5.12
CA ARG A 71 -18.66 -6.33 5.10
C ARG A 71 -19.48 -7.37 4.36
#